data_AF-A0AAJ7FJS6-F1
#
_entry.id   AF-A0AAJ7FJS6-F1
#
_cell.length_a   1.000
_cell.length_b   1.000
_cell.length_c   1.000
_cell.angle_alpha   90.00
_cell.angle_beta   90.00
_cell.angle_gamma   90.00
#
_symmetry.space_group_name_H-M   'P 1'
#
loop_
_entity.id
_entity.type
_entity.pdbx_description
1 polymer ?
#
loop_
_entity_poly.entity_id
_entity_poly.type
_entity_poly.pdbx_seq_one_letter_code
_entity_poly.pdbx_strand_id
1 'polypeptide(L)'
;MVEEIRLKWCEDLEELLQCPVCYERPVGTIYQCIRGHHICNFCRTQMDDCPLCKSSFSLTRSFLAEALSSKLDDIKLSLINPMDAINKKPTVKQFCDVATGTEPIPLDVKKPELPKAGKGIFPCRVGFCLAELPHGRMIPHVRYFHEDKLYELSSPDGETYTQDWQINYLKKSDFDIALRIKEMGLFFLNIVFDDYGDLCGCLQIVNSSSIGKQFEYKLEVEGRRRNSSFTGSVPSCRSSSKKIYDDCLHVNSTDMLRMISDDGLFSCKLSITRDCQPDAKCLYWYKST
;
A
#
# COMPACT_ATOMS: atom_id res chain seq x y z
N MET A 1 3.54 12.54 22.27
CA MET A 1 3.50 11.39 23.20
C MET A 1 2.10 10.79 23.39
N VAL A 2 1.12 11.47 24.01
CA VAL A 2 -0.21 10.85 24.27
C VAL A 2 -1.00 10.59 22.98
N GLU A 3 -0.94 11.50 22.01
CA GLU A 3 -1.61 11.34 20.70
C GLU A 3 -0.98 10.22 19.86
N GLU A 4 0.35 10.08 19.88
CA GLU A 4 1.07 8.98 19.22
C GLU A 4 0.69 7.62 19.81
N ILE A 5 0.53 7.54 21.14
CA ILE A 5 0.09 6.32 21.82
C ILE A 5 -1.36 5.97 21.42
N ARG A 6 -2.25 6.96 21.33
CA ARG A 6 -3.63 6.76 20.86
C ARG A 6 -3.69 6.28 19.43
N LEU A 7 -2.87 6.86 18.54
CA LEU A 7 -2.76 6.42 17.15
C LEU A 7 -2.28 4.97 17.08
N LYS A 8 -1.26 4.61 17.88
CA LYS A 8 -0.76 3.24 17.97
C LYS A 8 -1.84 2.26 18.45
N TRP A 9 -2.62 2.62 19.48
CA TRP A 9 -3.73 1.77 19.94
C TRP A 9 -4.81 1.57 18.87
N CYS A 10 -5.08 2.59 18.04
CA CYS A 10 -5.99 2.47 16.90
C CYS A 10 -5.47 1.47 15.86
N GLU A 11 -4.16 1.49 15.59
CA GLU A 11 -3.50 0.54 14.68
C GLU A 11 -3.52 -0.88 15.25
N ASP A 12 -3.11 -1.05 16.51
CA ASP A 12 -3.07 -2.34 17.22
C ASP A 12 -4.47 -2.99 17.24
N LEU A 13 -5.52 -2.21 17.56
CA LEU A 13 -6.89 -2.72 17.64
C LEU A 13 -7.43 -3.14 16.27
N GLU A 14 -7.05 -2.43 15.21
CA GLU A 14 -7.41 -2.83 13.85
C GLU A 14 -6.69 -4.10 13.42
N GLU A 15 -5.40 -4.24 13.73
CA GLU A 15 -4.63 -5.46 13.45
C GLU A 15 -5.23 -6.68 14.19
N LEU A 16 -5.56 -6.51 15.47
CA LEU A 16 -6.16 -7.58 16.29
C LEU A 16 -7.50 -8.07 15.75
N LEU A 17 -8.28 -7.22 15.09
CA LEU A 17 -9.59 -7.59 14.56
C LEU A 17 -9.55 -8.10 13.11
N GLN A 18 -8.45 -7.92 12.38
CA GLN A 18 -8.35 -8.40 11.00
C GLN A 18 -8.48 -9.92 10.90
N CYS A 19 -9.10 -10.38 9.81
CA CYS A 19 -9.08 -11.80 9.47
C CYS A 19 -7.64 -12.21 9.06
N PRO A 20 -7.03 -13.25 9.64
CA PRO A 20 -5.67 -13.68 9.30
C PRO A 20 -5.54 -14.27 7.89
N VAL A 21 -6.65 -14.43 7.16
CA VAL A 21 -6.66 -14.98 5.79
C VAL A 21 -6.78 -13.87 4.75
N CYS A 22 -7.81 -13.02 4.86
CA CYS A 22 -8.02 -11.92 3.90
C CYS A 22 -7.41 -10.59 4.34
N TYR A 23 -7.02 -10.45 5.61
CA TYR A 23 -6.51 -9.22 6.23
C TYR A 23 -7.47 -8.02 6.11
N GLU A 24 -8.73 -8.28 5.79
CA GLU A 24 -9.80 -7.31 5.90
C GLU A 24 -10.38 -7.37 7.30
N ARG A 25 -10.88 -6.21 7.76
CA ARG A 25 -11.74 -6.16 8.94
C ARG A 25 -12.98 -7.01 8.64
N PRO A 26 -13.26 -8.07 9.42
CA PRO A 26 -14.44 -8.88 9.21
C PRO A 26 -15.71 -8.04 9.42
N VAL A 27 -16.62 -8.05 8.45
CA VAL A 27 -17.92 -7.40 8.55
C VAL A 27 -19.00 -8.48 8.65
N GLY A 28 -19.92 -8.31 9.60
CA GLY A 28 -20.98 -9.30 9.85
C GLY A 28 -20.48 -10.48 10.66
N THR A 29 -20.71 -11.71 10.19
CA THR A 29 -20.44 -12.93 10.98
C THR A 29 -18.94 -13.27 11.05
N ILE A 30 -18.44 -13.51 12.26
CA ILE A 30 -17.03 -13.86 12.52
C ILE A 30 -16.96 -15.23 13.16
N TYR A 31 -16.19 -16.14 12.58
CA TYR A 31 -16.02 -17.50 13.09
C TYR A 31 -14.75 -17.59 13.92
N GLN A 32 -14.75 -18.47 14.92
CA GLN A 32 -13.56 -18.76 15.71
C GLN A 32 -13.27 -20.26 15.74
N CYS A 33 -12.00 -20.63 15.81
CA CYS A 33 -11.63 -22.02 16.05
C CYS A 33 -11.79 -22.40 17.51
N ILE A 34 -11.72 -23.69 17.82
CA ILE A 34 -11.79 -24.18 19.21
C ILE A 34 -10.67 -23.63 20.12
N ARG A 35 -9.61 -23.06 19.53
CA ARG A 35 -8.51 -22.39 20.22
C ARG A 35 -8.63 -20.85 20.25
N GLY A 36 -9.72 -20.28 19.72
CA GLY A 36 -10.04 -18.86 19.84
C GLY A 36 -9.53 -17.95 18.71
N HIS A 37 -8.89 -18.46 17.65
CA HIS A 37 -8.51 -17.65 16.50
C HIS A 37 -9.71 -17.34 15.61
N HIS A 38 -9.94 -16.06 15.28
CA HIS A 38 -11.07 -15.65 14.45
C HIS A 38 -10.73 -15.55 12.96
N ILE A 39 -11.74 -15.72 12.11
CA ILE A 39 -11.70 -15.44 10.68
C ILE A 39 -13.06 -14.87 10.21
N CYS A 40 -13.08 -14.18 9.08
CA CYS A 40 -14.34 -13.70 8.49
C CYS A 40 -15.16 -14.83 7.86
N ASN A 41 -16.47 -14.60 7.66
CA ASN A 41 -17.37 -15.54 7.01
C ASN A 41 -16.87 -16.03 5.64
N PHE A 42 -16.41 -15.11 4.79
CA PHE A 42 -15.91 -15.46 3.45
C PHE A 42 -14.73 -16.44 3.52
N CYS A 43 -13.79 -16.26 4.44
CA CYS A 43 -12.67 -17.18 4.56
C CYS A 43 -13.08 -18.51 5.18
N ARG A 44 -14.09 -18.51 6.06
CA ARG A 44 -14.58 -19.73 6.70
C ARG A 44 -15.20 -20.70 5.70
N THR A 45 -15.89 -20.20 4.66
CA THR A 45 -16.48 -21.09 3.64
C THR A 45 -15.44 -21.78 2.78
N GLN A 46 -14.19 -21.29 2.77
CA GLN A 46 -13.13 -21.82 1.92
C GLN A 46 -12.23 -22.83 2.65
N MET A 47 -12.44 -23.07 3.94
CA MET A 47 -11.58 -23.95 4.73
C MET A 47 -12.27 -24.49 5.99
N ASP A 48 -11.97 -25.74 6.31
CA ASP A 48 -12.57 -26.44 7.46
C ASP A 48 -11.75 -26.35 8.74
N ASP A 49 -10.44 -26.16 8.60
CA ASP A 49 -9.50 -26.03 9.72
C ASP A 49 -8.88 -24.64 9.81
N CYS A 50 -8.56 -24.24 11.04
CA CYS A 50 -7.96 -22.95 11.33
C CYS A 50 -6.59 -22.82 10.63
N PRO A 51 -6.34 -21.75 9.87
CA PRO A 51 -5.06 -21.54 9.18
C PRO A 51 -3.89 -21.41 10.15
N LEU A 52 -4.13 -20.81 11.32
CA LEU A 52 -3.10 -20.47 12.31
C LEU A 52 -2.70 -21.66 13.20
N CYS A 53 -3.64 -22.50 13.58
CA CYS A 53 -3.40 -23.55 14.58
C CYS A 53 -3.85 -24.95 14.18
N LYS A 54 -4.41 -25.10 12.97
CA LYS A 54 -4.89 -26.36 12.38
C LYS A 54 -6.02 -27.06 13.14
N SER A 55 -6.59 -26.42 14.16
CA SER A 55 -7.77 -26.93 14.86
C SER A 55 -9.04 -26.60 14.10
N SER A 56 -10.06 -27.46 14.22
CA SER A 56 -11.37 -27.24 13.60
C SER A 56 -12.04 -25.95 14.08
N PHE A 57 -12.89 -25.39 13.22
CA PHE A 57 -13.74 -24.27 13.60
C PHE A 57 -14.84 -24.69 14.56
N SER A 58 -15.17 -23.84 15.54
CA SER A 58 -16.34 -24.10 16.40
C SER A 58 -17.61 -23.98 15.57
N LEU A 59 -18.69 -24.63 16.04
CA LEU A 59 -20.03 -24.50 15.44
C LEU A 59 -20.69 -23.15 15.77
N THR A 60 -19.98 -22.26 16.47
CA THR A 60 -20.49 -20.98 16.97
C THR A 60 -19.69 -19.82 16.37
N ARG A 61 -20.34 -18.66 16.27
CA ARG A 61 -19.69 -17.40 15.88
C ARG A 61 -19.21 -16.61 17.09
N SER A 62 -18.25 -15.72 16.89
CA SER A 62 -17.69 -14.86 17.94
C SER A 62 -18.43 -13.52 18.01
N PHE A 63 -19.54 -13.48 18.76
CA PHE A 63 -20.30 -12.25 18.99
C PHE A 63 -19.46 -11.10 19.56
N LEU A 64 -18.43 -11.42 20.35
CA LEU A 64 -17.48 -10.44 20.87
C LEU A 64 -16.71 -9.77 19.74
N ALA A 65 -16.10 -10.56 18.84
CA ALA A 65 -15.35 -10.03 17.71
C ALA A 65 -16.26 -9.22 16.78
N GLU A 66 -17.51 -9.66 16.59
CA GLU A 66 -18.51 -8.94 15.78
C GLU A 66 -18.84 -7.56 16.37
N ALA A 67 -19.11 -7.52 17.68
CA ALA A 67 -19.42 -6.28 18.39
C ALA A 67 -18.23 -5.31 18.45
N LEU A 68 -16.99 -5.83 18.55
CA LEU A 68 -15.78 -5.02 18.49
C LEU A 68 -15.54 -4.49 17.08
N SER A 69 -15.69 -5.33 16.06
CA SER A 69 -15.50 -4.94 14.67
C SER A 69 -16.47 -3.83 14.24
N SER A 70 -17.74 -3.92 14.65
CA SER A 70 -18.75 -2.90 14.32
C SER A 70 -18.55 -1.56 15.05
N LYS A 71 -17.88 -1.56 16.20
CA LYS A 71 -17.58 -0.35 16.98
C LYS A 71 -16.17 0.20 16.74
N LEU A 72 -15.37 -0.44 15.89
CA LEU A 72 -13.96 -0.11 15.76
C LEU A 72 -13.74 1.33 15.29
N ASP A 73 -14.53 1.83 14.33
CA ASP A 73 -14.38 3.22 13.86
C ASP A 73 -14.79 4.24 14.94
N ASP A 74 -15.86 3.96 15.67
CA ASP A 74 -16.29 4.76 16.83
C ASP A 74 -15.21 4.81 17.92
N ILE A 75 -14.58 3.67 18.24
CA ILE A 75 -13.49 3.59 19.21
C ILE A 75 -12.28 4.39 18.72
N LYS A 76 -11.92 4.27 17.44
CA LYS A 76 -10.80 5.02 16.85
C LYS A 76 -11.03 6.53 16.88
N LEU A 77 -12.23 6.97 16.51
CA LEU A 77 -12.62 8.38 16.56
C LEU A 77 -12.57 8.91 18.00
N SER A 78 -13.10 8.15 18.96
CA SER A 78 -13.03 8.49 20.39
C SER A 78 -11.60 8.64 20.90
N LEU A 79 -10.70 7.73 20.50
CA LEU A 79 -9.30 7.74 20.89
C LEU A 79 -8.51 8.90 20.28
N ILE A 80 -8.69 9.18 18.98
CA ILE A 80 -7.95 10.23 18.27
C ILE A 80 -8.49 11.62 18.64
N ASN A 81 -9.81 11.74 18.81
CA ASN A 81 -10.49 13.01 19.09
C ASN A 81 -11.26 12.94 20.43
N PRO A 82 -10.60 13.14 21.58
CA PRO A 82 -11.25 13.03 22.89
C PRO A 82 -12.43 14.00 23.09
N MET A 83 -12.44 15.13 22.39
CA MET A 83 -13.51 16.15 22.46
C MET A 83 -14.67 15.91 21.48
N ASP A 84 -14.59 14.85 20.66
CA ASP A 84 -15.60 14.53 19.65
C ASP A 84 -16.98 14.28 20.28
N ALA A 85 -18.04 14.61 19.52
CA ALA A 85 -19.42 14.45 19.95
C ALA A 85 -19.75 12.98 20.33
N ILE A 86 -19.03 12.00 19.78
CA ILE A 86 -19.17 10.59 20.16
C ILE A 86 -18.91 10.33 21.64
N ASN A 87 -18.02 11.11 22.25
CA ASN A 87 -17.67 11.03 23.68
C ASN A 87 -18.66 11.78 24.58
N LYS A 88 -19.56 12.57 23.98
CA LYS A 88 -20.66 13.26 24.66
C LYS A 88 -21.96 12.45 24.62
N LYS A 89 -21.98 11.29 23.96
CA LYS A 89 -23.16 10.41 23.94
C LYS A 89 -23.50 10.03 25.39
N PRO A 90 -24.72 10.32 25.88
CA PRO A 90 -25.12 9.88 27.21
C PRO A 90 -25.09 8.35 27.25
N THR A 91 -24.46 7.78 28.26
CA THR A 91 -24.43 6.33 28.51
C THR A 91 -25.86 5.83 28.71
N VAL A 92 -26.49 5.29 27.67
CA VAL A 92 -27.81 4.65 27.79
C VAL A 92 -27.85 3.32 27.04
N LYS A 93 -27.87 2.25 27.85
CA LYS A 93 -28.56 0.95 27.75
C LYS A 93 -28.93 0.39 26.36
N GLN A 94 -28.27 -0.74 26.04
CA GLN A 94 -28.78 -1.99 25.45
C GLN A 94 -29.95 -1.98 24.44
N PHE A 95 -29.65 -2.46 23.20
CA PHE A 95 -30.45 -3.12 22.13
C PHE A 95 -31.96 -2.82 21.96
N CYS A 96 -32.40 -2.40 20.76
CA CYS A 96 -33.02 -3.22 19.67
C CYS A 96 -33.71 -2.34 18.60
N ASP A 97 -33.62 -2.80 17.33
CA ASP A 97 -34.49 -2.60 16.14
C ASP A 97 -35.03 -1.23 15.65
N VAL A 98 -35.17 -1.24 14.31
CA VAL A 98 -36.10 -0.50 13.42
C VAL A 98 -35.54 0.71 12.64
N ALA A 99 -35.74 0.62 11.33
CA ALA A 99 -35.39 1.56 10.26
C ALA A 99 -36.14 2.89 10.31
N THR A 100 -35.52 3.97 9.80
CA THR A 100 -36.17 4.96 8.91
C THR A 100 -35.11 5.85 8.24
N GLY A 101 -35.39 6.37 7.05
CA GLY A 101 -34.40 6.93 6.13
C GLY A 101 -34.28 8.47 6.04
N THR A 102 -33.51 8.84 5.00
CA THR A 102 -33.33 10.10 4.25
C THR A 102 -32.75 11.34 4.95
N GLU A 103 -31.66 11.88 4.39
CA GLU A 103 -31.64 13.11 3.56
C GLU A 103 -30.39 13.14 2.64
N PRO A 104 -30.38 13.86 1.49
CA PRO A 104 -29.28 13.84 0.54
C PRO A 104 -28.16 14.83 0.93
N ILE A 105 -26.93 14.34 0.99
CA ILE A 105 -25.71 15.12 1.22
C ILE A 105 -25.23 15.72 -0.12
N PRO A 106 -24.70 16.97 -0.16
CA PRO A 106 -24.33 17.67 -1.39
C PRO A 106 -23.24 16.96 -2.21
N LEU A 107 -23.28 17.17 -3.53
CA LEU A 107 -22.45 16.55 -4.56
C LEU A 107 -20.96 16.49 -4.20
N ASP A 108 -20.51 15.25 -4.06
CA ASP A 108 -19.17 14.79 -3.69
C ASP A 108 -18.12 15.20 -4.76
N VAL A 109 -17.10 15.94 -4.35
CA VAL A 109 -15.86 16.04 -5.13
C VAL A 109 -15.20 14.67 -5.02
N LYS A 110 -15.33 13.82 -6.04
CA LYS A 110 -14.79 12.46 -6.05
C LYS A 110 -13.28 12.50 -5.76
N LYS A 111 -12.90 12.28 -4.50
CA LYS A 111 -11.52 12.00 -4.11
C LYS A 111 -11.12 10.67 -4.79
N PRO A 112 -9.93 10.57 -5.42
CA PRO A 112 -9.51 9.33 -6.06
C PRO A 112 -9.59 8.16 -5.06
N GLU A 113 -10.31 7.09 -5.43
CA GLU A 113 -10.40 5.88 -4.60
C GLU A 113 -8.99 5.30 -4.40
N LEU A 114 -8.67 4.88 -3.17
CA LEU A 114 -7.39 4.24 -2.87
C LEU A 114 -7.24 2.94 -3.69
N PRO A 115 -6.02 2.59 -4.13
CA PRO A 115 -5.81 1.37 -4.89
C PRO A 115 -6.15 0.18 -4.00
N LYS A 116 -7.04 -0.68 -4.49
CA LYS A 116 -7.46 -1.89 -3.77
C LYS A 116 -6.24 -2.77 -3.47
N ALA A 117 -6.15 -3.27 -2.24
CA ALA A 117 -5.05 -4.13 -1.84
C ALA A 117 -4.98 -5.37 -2.74
N GLY A 118 -3.79 -5.63 -3.29
CA GLY A 118 -3.55 -6.78 -4.16
C GLY A 118 -3.60 -8.09 -3.38
N LYS A 119 -4.25 -9.10 -3.96
CA LYS A 119 -4.25 -10.46 -3.40
C LYS A 119 -2.91 -11.17 -3.68
N GLY A 120 -2.50 -12.04 -2.77
CA GLY A 120 -1.32 -12.90 -2.89
C GLY A 120 -0.13 -12.43 -2.04
N ILE A 121 1.01 -13.09 -2.26
CA ILE A 121 2.28 -12.84 -1.57
C ILE A 121 3.15 -11.96 -2.48
N PHE A 122 3.81 -10.96 -1.90
CA PHE A 122 4.65 -9.99 -2.59
C PHE A 122 6.06 -10.03 -2.00
N PRO A 123 7.12 -10.11 -2.82
CA PRO A 123 8.48 -10.05 -2.34
C PRO A 123 8.85 -8.61 -1.92
N CYS A 124 9.59 -8.48 -0.83
CA CYS A 124 10.29 -7.25 -0.49
C CYS A 124 11.43 -7.04 -1.51
N ARG A 125 11.62 -5.79 -1.95
CA ARG A 125 12.67 -5.43 -2.91
C ARG A 125 13.67 -4.43 -2.32
N VAL A 126 13.78 -4.36 -1.00
CA VAL A 126 14.76 -3.50 -0.33
C VAL A 126 16.03 -4.31 -0.04
N GLY A 127 17.13 -3.97 -0.72
CA GLY A 127 18.42 -4.63 -0.55
C GLY A 127 18.34 -6.15 -0.75
N PHE A 128 19.00 -6.89 0.13
CA PHE A 128 19.04 -8.36 0.12
C PHE A 128 17.90 -9.02 0.91
N CYS A 129 16.81 -8.30 1.16
CA CYS A 129 15.70 -8.84 1.95
C CYS A 129 15.02 -10.01 1.22
N LEU A 130 14.87 -11.14 1.92
CA LEU A 130 14.24 -12.36 1.40
C LEU A 130 12.76 -12.50 1.81
N ALA A 131 12.19 -11.47 2.43
CA ALA A 131 10.82 -11.55 2.92
C ALA A 131 9.81 -11.58 1.76
N GLU A 132 8.90 -12.54 1.80
CA GLU A 132 7.73 -12.60 0.93
C GLU A 132 6.46 -12.55 1.79
N LEU A 133 5.65 -11.51 1.60
CA LEU A 133 4.59 -11.15 2.53
C LEU A 133 3.28 -10.82 1.81
N PRO A 134 2.11 -11.08 2.43
CA PRO A 134 0.85 -10.50 1.97
C PRO A 134 0.93 -8.96 1.92
N HIS A 135 0.15 -8.34 1.04
CA HIS A 135 0.14 -6.87 0.85
C HIS A 135 0.04 -6.09 2.18
N GLY A 136 -0.88 -6.48 3.07
CA GLY A 136 -1.10 -5.82 4.35
C GLY A 136 0.06 -5.94 5.35
N ARG A 137 0.95 -6.93 5.17
CA ARG A 137 2.12 -7.16 6.06
C ARG A 137 3.38 -6.46 5.54
N MET A 138 3.38 -5.98 4.30
CA MET A 138 4.58 -5.35 3.72
C MET A 138 4.90 -4.01 4.39
N ILE A 139 3.90 -3.14 4.63
CA ILE A 139 4.15 -1.83 5.27
C ILE A 139 4.74 -2.00 6.68
N PRO A 140 4.14 -2.81 7.60
CA PRO A 140 4.76 -3.07 8.91
C PRO A 140 6.16 -3.68 8.82
N HIS A 141 6.38 -4.60 7.87
CA HIS A 141 7.70 -5.18 7.66
C HIS A 141 8.74 -4.13 7.28
N VAL A 142 8.45 -3.30 6.27
CA VAL A 142 9.37 -2.26 5.83
C VAL A 142 9.61 -1.22 6.93
N ARG A 143 8.57 -0.81 7.66
CA ARG A 143 8.70 0.11 8.81
C ARG A 143 9.65 -0.41 9.89
N TYR A 144 9.65 -1.72 10.15
CA TYR A 144 10.43 -2.31 11.22
C TYR A 144 11.84 -2.73 10.80
N PHE A 145 11.97 -3.36 9.62
CA PHE A 145 13.23 -3.95 9.16
C PHE A 145 14.02 -3.05 8.20
N HIS A 146 13.38 -2.00 7.67
CA HIS A 146 13.93 -1.11 6.64
C HIS A 146 13.55 0.35 6.90
N GLU A 147 13.49 0.76 8.17
CA GLU A 147 13.12 2.13 8.58
C GLU A 147 14.00 3.19 7.89
N ASP A 148 15.31 2.91 7.77
CA ASP A 148 16.30 3.78 7.14
C ASP A 148 16.15 3.89 5.62
N LYS A 149 15.33 3.02 5.02
CA LYS A 149 15.03 2.98 3.58
C LYS A 149 13.58 3.30 3.26
N LEU A 150 12.76 3.64 4.26
CA LEU A 150 11.34 3.93 4.10
C LEU A 150 11.06 5.43 4.08
N TYR A 151 10.34 5.89 3.06
CA TYR A 151 9.79 7.23 2.99
C TYR A 151 8.27 7.15 3.06
N GLU A 152 7.68 7.77 4.09
CA GLU A 152 6.23 7.95 4.19
C GLU A 152 5.82 9.33 3.65
N LEU A 153 4.99 9.31 2.61
CA LEU A 153 4.78 10.43 1.71
C LEU A 153 3.28 10.62 1.45
N SER A 154 2.92 11.79 0.91
CA SER A 154 1.56 12.09 0.47
C SER A 154 1.57 12.82 -0.86
N SER A 155 0.57 12.53 -1.70
CA SER A 155 0.26 13.26 -2.92
C SER A 155 -0.99 14.10 -2.65
N PRO A 156 -0.89 15.45 -2.59
CA PRO A 156 -2.02 16.32 -2.23
C PRO A 156 -3.22 16.19 -3.16
N ASP A 157 -2.96 15.98 -4.46
CA ASP A 157 -3.98 15.73 -5.48
C ASP A 157 -4.37 14.24 -5.57
N GLY A 158 -3.54 13.34 -5.04
CA GLY A 158 -3.72 11.90 -5.15
C GLY A 158 -3.45 11.35 -6.56
N GLU A 159 -2.94 12.19 -7.45
CA GLU A 159 -2.73 11.92 -8.86
C GLU A 159 -1.25 11.93 -9.21
N THR A 160 -0.49 12.89 -8.69
CA THR A 160 0.93 13.03 -9.02
C THR A 160 1.80 13.09 -7.77
N TYR A 161 2.94 12.42 -7.83
CA TYR A 161 4.02 12.54 -6.87
C TYR A 161 5.33 12.79 -7.61
N THR A 162 6.18 13.70 -7.10
CA THR A 162 7.53 13.92 -7.66
C THR A 162 8.53 14.19 -6.55
N GLN A 163 9.73 13.61 -6.67
CA GLN A 163 10.80 13.75 -5.70
C GLN A 163 12.17 13.67 -6.38
N ASP A 164 13.11 14.45 -5.86
CA ASP A 164 14.51 14.48 -6.26
C ASP A 164 15.43 13.88 -5.18
N TRP A 165 16.44 13.14 -5.61
CA TRP A 165 17.52 12.61 -4.77
C TRP A 165 18.89 12.98 -5.33
N GLN A 166 19.85 13.14 -4.43
CA GLN A 166 21.27 13.19 -4.75
C GLN A 166 21.90 11.85 -4.38
N ILE A 167 22.34 11.09 -5.38
CA ILE A 167 22.85 9.72 -5.20
C ILE A 167 24.35 9.70 -5.47
N ASN A 168 25.10 9.01 -4.61
CA ASN A 168 26.55 8.89 -4.75
C ASN A 168 26.91 7.67 -5.62
N TYR A 169 27.40 7.95 -6.83
CA TYR A 169 27.82 6.94 -7.79
C TYR A 169 29.09 6.20 -7.34
N LEU A 170 30.03 6.92 -6.70
CA LEU A 170 31.34 6.38 -6.32
C LEU A 170 31.27 5.36 -5.18
N LYS A 171 30.20 5.36 -4.38
CA LYS A 171 29.99 4.35 -3.33
C LYS A 171 29.73 2.94 -3.88
N LYS A 172 29.33 2.82 -5.16
CA LYS A 172 28.95 1.54 -5.80
C LYS A 172 28.00 0.69 -4.95
N SER A 173 27.09 1.37 -4.25
CA SER A 173 26.07 0.72 -3.43
C SER A 173 24.73 0.94 -4.08
N ASP A 174 23.94 -0.13 -4.15
CA ASP A 174 22.57 -0.05 -4.65
C ASP A 174 21.75 0.95 -3.83
N PHE A 175 20.92 1.69 -4.54
CA PHE A 175 19.99 2.65 -3.96
C PHE A 175 18.59 2.06 -4.05
N ASP A 176 18.26 1.27 -3.03
CA ASP A 176 16.96 0.64 -2.85
C ASP A 176 16.18 1.35 -1.75
N ILE A 177 15.01 1.87 -2.08
CA ILE A 177 14.13 2.54 -1.12
C ILE A 177 12.68 2.11 -1.30
N ALA A 178 11.93 2.18 -0.20
CA ALA A 178 10.49 1.98 -0.18
C ALA A 178 9.77 3.32 -0.05
N LEU A 179 8.82 3.58 -0.96
CA LEU A 179 8.03 4.79 -1.01
C LEU A 179 6.58 4.46 -0.66
N ARG A 180 6.14 4.80 0.55
CA ARG A 180 4.73 4.68 0.96
C ARG A 180 4.03 6.02 0.70
N ILE A 181 3.37 6.14 -0.44
CA ILE A 181 2.58 7.32 -0.78
C ILE A 181 1.13 7.03 -0.38
N LYS A 182 0.60 7.76 0.61
CA LYS A 182 -0.70 7.48 1.24
C LYS A 182 -1.84 7.26 0.24
N GLU A 183 -1.88 8.04 -0.84
CA GLU A 183 -2.95 8.03 -1.84
C GLU A 183 -2.71 7.01 -2.98
N MET A 184 -1.46 6.58 -3.18
CA MET A 184 -1.03 5.81 -4.36
C MET A 184 -0.58 4.38 -4.04
N GLY A 185 -0.11 4.11 -2.82
CA GLY A 185 0.32 2.79 -2.37
C GLY A 185 1.78 2.72 -1.95
N LEU A 186 2.30 1.48 -1.89
CA LEU A 186 3.68 1.20 -1.55
C LEU A 186 4.47 0.81 -2.80
N PHE A 187 5.56 1.52 -3.05
CA PHE A 187 6.45 1.29 -4.19
C PHE A 187 7.87 0.97 -3.71
N PHE A 188 8.61 0.22 -4.52
CA PHE A 188 10.04 0.04 -4.38
C PHE A 188 10.74 0.71 -5.55
N LEU A 189 11.62 1.67 -5.25
CA LEU A 189 12.53 2.25 -6.21
C LEU A 189 13.88 1.57 -6.04
N ASN A 190 14.38 0.96 -7.11
CA ASN A 190 15.64 0.24 -7.13
C ASN A 190 16.54 0.87 -8.19
N ILE A 191 17.69 1.38 -7.77
CA ILE A 191 18.74 1.88 -8.66
C ILE A 191 19.99 1.06 -8.37
N VAL A 192 20.35 0.22 -9.32
CA VAL A 192 21.41 -0.79 -9.21
C VAL A 192 22.52 -0.44 -10.19
N PHE A 193 23.76 -0.72 -9.80
CA PHE A 193 24.93 -0.58 -10.66
C PHE A 193 25.51 -1.96 -10.98
N ASP A 194 25.75 -2.24 -12.24
CA ASP A 194 26.43 -3.48 -12.61
C ASP A 194 27.96 -3.39 -12.45
N ASP A 195 28.66 -4.49 -12.72
CA ASP A 195 30.12 -4.57 -12.59
C ASP A 195 30.87 -3.63 -13.56
N TYR A 196 30.21 -3.21 -14.64
CA TYR A 196 30.74 -2.27 -15.62
C TYR A 196 30.46 -0.79 -15.24
N GLY A 197 29.61 -0.57 -14.23
CA GLY A 197 29.15 0.75 -13.78
C GLY A 197 27.94 1.27 -14.55
N ASP A 198 27.27 0.42 -15.33
CA ASP A 198 26.02 0.79 -15.96
C ASP A 198 24.92 0.87 -14.90
N LEU A 199 24.15 1.96 -14.92
CA LEU A 199 23.03 2.20 -14.02
C LEU A 199 21.76 1.59 -14.61
N CYS A 200 21.05 0.81 -13.80
CA CYS A 200 19.70 0.33 -14.05
C CYS A 200 18.75 0.88 -12.98
N GLY A 201 17.70 1.59 -13.37
CA GLY A 201 16.73 2.19 -12.45
C GLY A 201 15.29 1.78 -12.74
N CYS A 202 14.62 1.13 -11.79
CA CYS A 202 13.25 0.66 -11.95
C CYS A 202 12.37 0.98 -10.73
N LEU A 203 11.06 1.13 -10.99
CA LEU A 203 10.04 1.29 -9.96
C LEU A 203 9.08 0.11 -9.98
N GLN A 204 8.72 -0.41 -8.82
CA GLN A 204 7.77 -1.51 -8.70
C GLN A 204 6.70 -1.21 -7.66
N ILE A 205 5.48 -1.70 -7.85
CA ILE A 205 4.40 -1.57 -6.86
C ILE A 205 4.21 -2.87 -6.08
N VAL A 206 3.95 -2.75 -4.77
CA VAL A 206 3.47 -3.85 -3.92
C VAL A 206 1.98 -4.07 -4.18
N ASN A 207 1.63 -4.45 -5.41
CA ASN A 207 0.26 -4.76 -5.80
C ASN A 207 0.27 -5.62 -7.09
N SER A 208 -0.90 -6.02 -7.59
CA SER A 208 -1.01 -6.76 -8.85
C SER A 208 -0.60 -5.89 -10.05
N SER A 209 -0.22 -6.53 -11.15
CA SER A 209 0.13 -5.82 -12.38
C SER A 209 -1.05 -5.05 -12.97
N SER A 210 -2.30 -5.42 -12.65
CA SER A 210 -3.49 -4.65 -13.07
C SER A 210 -3.61 -3.32 -12.32
N ILE A 211 -3.28 -3.28 -11.03
CA ILE A 211 -3.22 -2.02 -10.27
C ILE A 211 -1.99 -1.21 -10.70
N GLY A 212 -0.84 -1.86 -10.91
CA GLY A 212 0.37 -1.19 -11.40
C GLY A 212 0.17 -0.43 -12.73
N LYS A 213 -0.65 -0.97 -13.64
CA LYS A 213 -1.01 -0.31 -14.91
C LYS A 213 -1.81 0.99 -14.75
N GLN A 214 -2.35 1.28 -13.57
CA GLN A 214 -3.00 2.56 -13.28
C GLN A 214 -1.98 3.68 -13.03
N PHE A 215 -0.69 3.33 -12.97
CA PHE A 215 0.38 4.26 -12.70
C PHE A 215 1.39 4.21 -13.83
N GLU A 216 1.82 5.40 -14.24
CA GLU A 216 3.00 5.63 -15.04
C GLU A 216 4.06 6.26 -14.14
N TYR A 217 5.32 5.91 -14.34
CA TYR A 217 6.43 6.58 -13.69
C TYR A 217 7.41 7.10 -14.71
N LYS A 218 8.04 8.22 -14.36
CA LYS A 218 9.17 8.79 -15.08
C LYS A 218 10.37 8.84 -14.14
N LEU A 219 11.47 8.20 -14.53
CA LEU A 219 12.73 8.26 -13.80
C LEU A 219 13.76 9.01 -14.64
N GLU A 220 14.36 10.04 -14.06
CA GLU A 220 15.33 10.90 -14.76
C GLU A 220 16.64 10.92 -13.98
N VAL A 221 17.75 10.83 -14.70
CA VAL A 221 19.08 11.10 -14.20
C VAL A 221 19.57 12.37 -14.88
N GLU A 222 19.76 13.41 -14.09
CA GLU A 222 20.16 14.74 -14.56
C GLU A 222 21.61 15.02 -14.14
N GLY A 223 22.47 15.34 -15.11
CA GLY A 223 23.82 15.84 -14.91
C GLY A 223 24.00 17.24 -15.51
N ARG A 224 25.18 17.84 -15.31
CA ARG A 224 25.46 19.22 -15.78
C ARG A 224 25.32 19.41 -17.30
N ARG A 225 25.56 18.37 -18.11
CA ARG A 225 25.61 18.45 -19.59
C ARG A 225 24.78 17.41 -20.34
N ARG A 226 24.32 16.37 -19.64
CA ARG A 226 23.60 15.23 -20.20
C ARG A 226 22.51 14.85 -19.22
N ASN A 227 21.38 14.43 -19.75
CA ASN A 227 20.29 13.81 -19.01
C ASN A 227 19.94 12.46 -19.67
N SER A 228 19.39 11.56 -18.88
CA SER A 228 18.74 10.34 -19.37
C SER A 228 17.42 10.20 -18.63
N SER A 229 16.40 9.70 -19.32
CA SER A 229 15.10 9.48 -18.70
C SER A 229 14.40 8.26 -19.29
N PHE A 230 13.52 7.71 -18.48
CA PHE A 230 12.65 6.59 -18.83
C PHE A 230 11.25 6.91 -18.35
N THR A 231 10.26 6.59 -19.17
CA THR A 231 8.84 6.66 -18.81
C THR A 231 8.18 5.32 -19.13
N GLY A 232 7.42 4.76 -18.20
CA GLY A 232 6.71 3.51 -18.41
C GLY A 232 5.72 3.17 -17.31
N SER A 233 4.94 2.11 -17.54
CA SER A 233 3.98 1.62 -16.54
C SER A 233 4.68 1.02 -15.32
N VAL A 234 4.05 1.09 -14.14
CA VAL A 234 4.64 0.52 -12.92
C VAL A 234 4.39 -0.99 -12.82
N PRO A 235 5.41 -1.87 -12.97
CA PRO A 235 5.23 -3.31 -12.79
C PRO A 235 4.95 -3.69 -11.34
N SER A 236 4.28 -4.84 -11.15
CA SER A 236 4.22 -5.49 -9.84
C SER A 236 5.62 -5.91 -9.37
N CYS A 237 5.89 -5.83 -8.07
CA CYS A 237 7.10 -6.39 -7.44
C CYS A 237 7.24 -7.92 -7.64
N ARG A 238 6.17 -8.61 -8.05
CA ARG A 238 6.18 -10.03 -8.43
C ARG A 238 6.70 -10.30 -9.85
N SER A 239 6.88 -9.25 -10.66
CA SER A 239 7.39 -9.41 -12.02
C SER A 239 8.78 -10.02 -11.99
N SER A 240 9.12 -10.83 -13.01
CA SER A 240 10.45 -11.41 -13.10
C SER A 240 11.51 -10.33 -13.29
N SER A 241 12.66 -10.48 -12.64
CA SER A 241 13.76 -9.51 -12.72
C SER A 241 14.15 -9.20 -14.16
N LYS A 242 14.23 -10.21 -15.03
CA LYS A 242 14.52 -10.03 -16.46
C LYS A 242 13.58 -9.04 -17.13
N LYS A 243 12.27 -9.20 -16.92
CA LYS A 243 11.26 -8.31 -17.54
C LYS A 243 11.34 -6.88 -17.02
N ILE A 244 11.69 -6.71 -15.76
CA ILE A 244 11.80 -5.38 -15.13
C ILE A 244 13.02 -4.66 -15.71
N TYR A 245 14.17 -5.34 -15.78
CA TYR A 245 15.39 -4.73 -16.30
C TYR A 245 15.41 -4.61 -17.83
N ASP A 246 14.55 -5.29 -18.57
CA ASP A 246 14.39 -5.04 -20.02
C ASP A 246 13.63 -3.73 -20.32
N ASP A 247 12.80 -3.24 -19.38
CA ASP A 247 11.87 -2.11 -19.55
C ASP A 247 12.01 -1.13 -18.38
N CYS A 248 13.21 -0.57 -18.22
CA CYS A 248 13.53 0.40 -17.18
C CYS A 248 14.56 1.43 -17.66
N LEU A 249 14.94 2.36 -16.78
CA LEU A 249 16.01 3.31 -17.08
C LEU A 249 17.34 2.58 -17.16
N HIS A 250 18.06 2.81 -18.26
CA HIS A 250 19.45 2.37 -18.45
C HIS A 250 20.33 3.57 -18.76
N VAL A 251 21.45 3.69 -18.06
CA VAL A 251 22.49 4.68 -18.36
C VAL A 251 23.84 3.99 -18.31
N ASN A 252 24.54 3.95 -19.44
CA ASN A 252 25.87 3.35 -19.48
C ASN A 252 26.87 4.13 -18.60
N SER A 253 27.90 3.45 -18.13
CA SER A 253 28.98 3.95 -17.28
C SER A 253 29.67 5.19 -17.84
N THR A 254 29.86 5.28 -19.16
CA THR A 254 30.48 6.44 -19.82
C THR A 254 29.62 7.69 -19.67
N ASP A 255 28.31 7.55 -19.81
CA ASP A 255 27.36 8.63 -19.63
C ASP A 255 27.14 8.96 -18.15
N MET A 256 27.16 7.96 -17.26
CA MET A 256 27.16 8.19 -15.81
C MET A 256 28.34 9.04 -15.36
N LEU A 257 29.56 8.72 -15.81
CA LEU A 257 30.77 9.51 -15.50
C LEU A 257 30.70 10.96 -16.00
N ARG A 258 29.88 11.25 -17.01
CA ARG A 258 29.65 12.62 -17.51
C ARG A 258 28.53 13.35 -16.76
N MET A 259 27.69 12.62 -16.03
CA MET A 259 26.54 13.15 -15.31
C MET A 259 26.84 13.47 -13.85
N ILE A 260 27.81 12.77 -13.24
CA ILE A 260 28.23 13.02 -11.85
C ILE A 260 28.88 14.40 -11.66
N SER A 261 28.67 14.97 -10.47
CA SER A 261 29.35 16.17 -9.99
C SER A 261 30.80 15.88 -9.60
N ASP A 262 31.54 16.94 -9.29
CA ASP A 262 32.92 16.86 -8.80
C ASP A 262 33.03 16.04 -7.49
N ASP A 263 31.94 15.99 -6.70
CA ASP A 263 31.82 15.20 -5.46
C ASP A 263 31.32 13.76 -5.70
N GLY A 264 31.16 13.35 -6.96
CA GLY A 264 30.69 12.02 -7.34
C GLY A 264 29.18 11.78 -7.15
N LEU A 265 28.39 12.86 -7.04
CA LEU A 265 26.93 12.81 -6.86
C LEU A 265 26.21 13.05 -8.20
N PHE A 266 25.08 12.40 -8.42
CA PHE A 266 24.17 12.73 -9.53
C PHE A 266 22.75 12.99 -9.02
N SER A 267 21.99 13.78 -9.77
CA SER A 267 20.59 14.05 -9.47
C SER A 267 19.71 12.97 -10.09
N CYS A 268 18.79 12.42 -9.30
CA CYS A 268 17.79 11.49 -9.76
C CYS A 268 16.39 11.99 -9.40
N LYS A 269 15.50 12.11 -10.39
CA LYS A 269 14.12 12.56 -10.22
C LYS A 269 13.18 11.42 -10.52
N LEU A 270 12.26 11.14 -9.61
CA LEU A 270 11.14 10.23 -9.85
C LEU A 270 9.85 11.04 -9.87
N SER A 271 9.05 10.85 -10.92
CA SER A 271 7.66 11.24 -10.98
C SER A 271 6.79 10.00 -11.10
N ILE A 272 5.70 9.92 -10.32
CA ILE A 272 4.67 8.89 -10.43
C ILE A 272 3.35 9.61 -10.69
N THR A 273 2.66 9.19 -11.75
CA THR A 273 1.37 9.75 -12.14
C THR A 273 0.35 8.62 -12.18
N ARG A 274 -0.83 8.86 -11.62
CA ARG A 274 -1.98 7.96 -11.73
C ARG A 274 -2.76 8.32 -12.98
N ASP A 275 -2.84 7.40 -13.93
CA ASP A 275 -3.76 7.50 -15.04
C ASP A 275 -5.18 7.12 -14.56
N CYS A 276 -5.96 8.14 -14.20
CA CYS A 276 -7.40 8.02 -14.06
C CYS A 276 -8.00 7.79 -15.46
N GLN A 277 -7.98 6.56 -15.98
CA GLN A 277 -8.87 6.26 -17.10
C GLN A 277 -10.32 6.48 -16.62
N PRO A 278 -11.12 7.35 -17.29
CA PRO A 278 -12.54 7.41 -17.01
C PRO A 278 -13.13 6.03 -17.31
N ASP A 279 -13.90 5.51 -16.36
CA ASP A 279 -14.56 4.20 -16.41
C ASP A 279 -14.95 3.78 -17.84
N ALA A 280 -14.30 2.74 -18.35
CA ALA A 280 -14.71 2.01 -19.56
C ALA A 280 -16.00 1.19 -19.31
N LYS A 281 -17.06 1.86 -18.81
CA LYS A 281 -18.41 1.31 -18.64
C LYS A 281 -19.45 2.36 -19.04
N CYS A 282 -19.40 2.81 -20.30
CA CYS A 282 -20.54 3.48 -20.93
C CYS A 282 -20.49 3.31 -22.45
N LEU A 283 -20.38 2.08 -22.95
CA LEU A 283 -20.48 1.79 -24.39
C LEU A 283 -21.22 0.49 -24.69
N TYR A 284 -22.28 0.17 -23.98
CA TYR A 284 -23.30 -0.76 -24.50
C TYR A 284 -24.66 -0.36 -23.94
N TRP A 285 -25.70 -0.52 -24.76
CA TRP A 285 -27.13 -0.24 -24.51
C TRP A 285 -27.65 1.17 -24.86
N TYR A 286 -27.67 1.47 -26.16
CA TYR A 286 -28.92 1.92 -26.79
C TYR A 286 -29.10 1.12 -28.09
N LYS A 287 -29.89 0.05 -28.01
CA LYS A 287 -30.51 -0.54 -29.20
C LYS A 287 -31.83 0.19 -29.40
N SER A 288 -31.90 0.94 -30.49
CA SER A 288 -33.12 1.53 -31.01
C SER A 288 -34.10 0.42 -31.39
N THR A 289 -35.30 0.50 -30.84
CA THR A 289 -36.55 0.02 -31.47
C THR A 289 -37.47 1.22 -31.55
#